data_AF-J9DRP9-F1
#
_entry.id   AF-J9DRP9-F1
#
_cell.length_a   1.000
_cell.length_b   1.000
_cell.length_c   1.000
_cell.angle_alpha   90.00
_cell.angle_beta   90.00
_cell.angle_gamma   90.00
#
_symmetry.space_group_name_H-M   'P 1'
#
loop_
_entity.id
_entity.type
_entity.pdbx_description
1 polymer ?
#
loop_
_entity_poly.entity_id
_entity_poly.type
_entity_poly.pdbx_seq_one_letter_code
_entity_poly.pdbx_strand_id
1 'polypeptide(L)'
;MSVVFATEISLLSSPNKIFIEAKSGNIWVALHPILYKAHKHMQDPINMDQRSPSQILRIRLQDNDKSWVITEPYANDGATIWGSSAVLFHQNSLLIGSLFGRTLHCDIETSQIV
;
A
#
# COMPACT_ATOMS: atom_id res chain seq x y z
N MET A 1 -21.14 9.65 20.13
CA MET A 1 -21.13 8.24 19.70
C MET A 1 -19.70 7.75 19.78
N SER A 2 -19.40 6.71 20.57
CA SER A 2 -18.09 6.05 20.46
C SER A 2 -18.25 4.92 19.43
N VAL A 3 -17.41 4.94 18.40
CA VAL A 3 -17.32 3.81 17.47
C VAL A 3 -16.41 2.80 18.14
N VAL A 4 -16.93 1.61 18.45
CA VAL A 4 -16.15 0.51 19.04
C VAL A 4 -15.58 -0.40 17.95
N PHE A 5 -16.34 -0.60 16.87
CA PHE A 5 -15.97 -1.40 15.71
C PHE A 5 -16.93 -1.08 14.55
N ALA A 6 -16.39 -0.97 13.33
CA ALA A 6 -17.20 -0.74 12.12
C ALA A 6 -17.16 -1.96 11.19
N THR A 7 -15.96 -2.40 10.80
CA THR A 7 -15.74 -3.54 9.91
C THR A 7 -14.33 -4.09 10.05
N GLU A 8 -14.11 -5.31 9.54
CA GLU A 8 -12.80 -5.95 9.42
C GLU A 8 -12.55 -6.31 7.96
N ILE A 9 -11.37 -5.96 7.45
CA ILE A 9 -10.99 -6.20 6.06
C ILE A 9 -9.69 -7.01 6.04
N SER A 10 -9.77 -8.26 5.58
CA SER A 10 -8.59 -9.08 5.36
C SER A 10 -7.87 -8.63 4.09
N LEU A 11 -6.62 -8.18 4.23
CA LEU A 11 -5.78 -7.70 3.13
C LEU A 11 -4.90 -8.78 2.51
N LEU A 12 -4.80 -9.95 3.17
CA LEU A 12 -3.90 -11.05 2.80
C LEU A 12 -2.43 -10.64 2.62
N SER A 13 -2.05 -9.53 3.25
CA SER A 13 -0.74 -8.88 3.18
C SER A 13 -0.51 -8.07 4.45
N SER A 14 0.74 -7.72 4.78
CA SER A 14 1.07 -7.04 6.04
C SER A 14 1.07 -5.51 5.88
N PRO A 15 0.06 -4.79 6.40
CA PRO A 15 -0.02 -3.33 6.28
C PRO A 15 1.08 -2.62 7.08
N ASN A 16 1.61 -1.53 6.54
CA ASN A 16 2.65 -0.70 7.19
C ASN A 16 2.18 0.73 7.45
N LYS A 17 1.77 1.44 6.39
CA LYS A 17 1.26 2.82 6.46
C LYS A 17 0.02 3.00 5.61
N ILE A 18 -0.82 3.94 6.04
CA ILE A 18 -2.11 4.23 5.42
C ILE A 18 -2.13 5.72 5.05
N PHE A 19 -2.72 6.02 3.91
CA PHE A 19 -3.14 7.36 3.50
C PHE A 19 -4.63 7.35 3.19
N ILE A 20 -5.36 8.37 3.63
CA ILE A 20 -6.80 8.50 3.39
C ILE A 20 -7.02 9.72 2.50
N GLU A 21 -7.66 9.52 1.36
CA GLU A 21 -7.98 10.61 0.43
C GLU A 21 -9.15 11.44 0.99
N ALA A 22 -8.90 12.71 1.30
CA ALA A 22 -9.88 13.58 1.95
C ALA A 22 -11.20 13.75 1.16
N LYS A 23 -11.15 13.70 -0.18
CA LYS A 23 -12.32 13.94 -1.04
C LYS A 23 -13.25 12.73 -1.13
N SER A 24 -12.71 11.52 -1.16
CA SER A 24 -13.44 10.29 -1.47
C SER A 24 -13.54 9.32 -0.30
N GLY A 25 -12.70 9.49 0.73
CA GLY A 25 -12.53 8.51 1.78
C GLY A 25 -11.80 7.23 1.36
N ASN A 26 -11.27 7.15 0.13
CA ASN A 26 -10.49 6.00 -0.32
C ASN A 26 -9.28 5.80 0.60
N ILE A 27 -9.06 4.56 1.02
CA ILE A 27 -7.96 4.18 1.88
C ILE A 27 -6.87 3.57 1.00
N TRP A 28 -5.69 4.16 1.04
CA TRP A 28 -4.49 3.67 0.38
C TRP A 28 -3.57 3.08 1.41
N VAL A 29 -3.03 1.90 1.14
CA VAL A 29 -2.18 1.18 2.10
C VAL A 29 -0.89 0.80 1.41
N ALA A 30 0.24 1.10 2.05
CA ALA A 30 1.54 0.54 1.71
C ALA A 30 1.75 -0.73 2.55
N LEU A 31 2.09 -1.84 1.90
CA LEU A 31 2.15 -3.16 2.54
C LEU A 31 3.44 -3.90 2.21
N HIS A 32 3.71 -4.91 3.02
CA HIS A 32 4.72 -5.94 2.78
C HIS A 32 4.00 -7.27 2.47
N PRO A 33 3.93 -7.71 1.20
CA PRO A 33 3.19 -8.92 0.85
C PRO A 33 3.89 -10.21 1.32
N ILE A 34 5.18 -10.15 1.64
CA ILE A 34 5.94 -11.25 2.22
C ILE A 34 6.67 -10.76 3.47
N LEU A 35 6.00 -10.82 4.63
CA LEU A 35 6.48 -10.22 5.88
C LEU A 35 7.88 -10.66 6.30
N TYR A 36 8.23 -11.94 6.14
CA TYR A 36 9.56 -12.41 6.52
C TYR A 36 10.67 -11.80 5.66
N LYS A 37 10.39 -11.46 4.38
CA LYS A 37 11.36 -10.77 3.52
C LYS A 37 11.51 -9.31 3.93
N ALA A 38 10.42 -8.66 4.33
CA ALA A 38 10.48 -7.33 4.94
C ALA A 38 11.34 -7.32 6.20
N HIS A 39 11.17 -8.32 7.06
CA HIS A 39 11.98 -8.46 8.27
C HIS A 39 13.48 -8.62 7.95
N LYS A 40 13.84 -9.52 7.04
CA LYS A 40 15.23 -9.67 6.59
C LYS A 40 15.80 -8.38 6.01
N HIS A 41 15.04 -7.71 5.15
CA HIS A 41 15.44 -6.42 4.58
C HIS A 41 15.71 -5.35 5.64
N MET A 42 14.92 -5.31 6.73
CA MET A 42 15.15 -4.37 7.84
C MET A 42 16.39 -4.70 8.67
N GLN A 43 16.81 -5.97 8.71
CA GLN A 43 18.02 -6.40 9.42
C GLN A 43 19.29 -6.07 8.63
N ASP A 44 19.23 -6.18 7.30
CA ASP A 44 20.37 -5.93 6.40
C ASP A 44 19.90 -5.15 5.15
N PRO A 45 19.69 -3.83 5.26
CA PRO A 45 19.07 -3.03 4.21
C PRO A 45 19.96 -2.80 2.98
N ILE A 46 21.27 -3.02 3.12
CA ILE A 46 22.24 -2.87 2.01
C ILE A 46 22.36 -4.13 1.16
N ASN A 47 21.84 -5.28 1.65
CA ASN A 47 21.89 -6.54 0.94
C ASN A 47 20.79 -6.63 -0.12
N MET A 48 21.21 -6.56 -1.39
CA MET A 48 20.31 -6.51 -2.54
C MET A 48 19.53 -7.81 -2.78
N ASP A 49 20.02 -8.94 -2.27
CA ASP A 49 19.36 -10.26 -2.36
C ASP A 49 18.24 -10.40 -1.32
N GLN A 50 18.22 -9.53 -0.31
CA GLN A 50 17.22 -9.51 0.75
C GLN A 50 16.21 -8.37 0.59
N ARG A 51 16.06 -7.81 -0.62
CA ARG A 51 15.06 -6.78 -0.88
C ARG A 51 13.65 -7.28 -0.59
N SER A 52 12.92 -6.48 0.18
CA SER A 52 11.51 -6.72 0.43
C SER A 52 10.68 -6.39 -0.81
N PRO A 53 9.72 -7.25 -1.22
CA PRO A 53 8.71 -6.86 -2.18
C PRO A 53 7.90 -5.65 -1.70
N SER A 54 7.23 -4.97 -2.63
CA SER A 54 6.39 -3.81 -2.34
C SER A 54 4.99 -4.01 -2.91
N GLN A 55 3.98 -3.48 -2.22
CA GLN A 55 2.59 -3.56 -2.64
C GLN A 55 1.83 -2.31 -2.17
N ILE A 56 0.98 -1.78 -3.04
CA ILE A 56 0.00 -0.77 -2.71
C ILE A 56 -1.39 -1.34 -2.95
N LEU A 57 -2.26 -1.25 -1.95
CA LEU A 57 -3.68 -1.52 -2.10
C LEU A 57 -4.48 -0.23 -1.97
N ARG A 58 -5.53 -0.10 -2.78
CA ARG A 58 -6.58 0.90 -2.61
C ARG A 58 -7.86 0.19 -2.18
N ILE A 59 -8.48 0.70 -1.13
CA ILE A 59 -9.74 0.19 -0.58
C ILE A 59 -10.78 1.29 -0.72
N ARG A 60 -11.89 0.95 -1.40
CA ARG A 60 -13.06 1.82 -1.55
C ARG A 60 -14.24 1.20 -0.82
N LEU A 61 -14.63 1.80 0.31
CA LEU A 61 -15.88 1.46 0.99
C LEU A 61 -17.07 1.79 0.08
N GLN A 62 -18.07 0.92 0.06
CA GLN A 62 -19.35 1.21 -0.61
C GLN A 62 -20.31 1.89 0.37
N ASP A 63 -21.41 2.45 -0.14
CA ASP A 63 -22.39 3.25 0.60
C ASP A 63 -22.99 2.59 1.87
N ASN A 64 -22.83 1.27 2.03
CA ASN A 64 -23.31 0.53 3.19
C ASN A 64 -22.29 0.36 4.31
N ASP A 65 -21.06 0.88 4.16
CA ASP A 65 -19.91 0.76 5.08
C ASP A 65 -19.56 -0.68 5.51
N LYS A 66 -20.12 -1.67 4.82
CA LYS A 66 -20.00 -3.11 5.13
C LYS A 66 -19.45 -3.92 3.96
N SER A 67 -19.40 -3.32 2.79
CA SER A 67 -18.78 -3.89 1.59
C SER A 67 -17.74 -2.93 1.05
N TRP A 68 -16.74 -3.49 0.39
CA TRP A 68 -15.60 -2.74 -0.12
C TRP A 68 -15.08 -3.38 -1.40
N VAL A 69 -14.38 -2.57 -2.19
CA VAL A 69 -13.60 -3.01 -3.35
C VAL A 69 -12.13 -2.77 -3.05
N ILE A 70 -11.30 -3.79 -3.25
CA ILE A 70 -9.85 -3.69 -3.16
C ILE A 70 -9.28 -3.74 -4.58
N THR A 71 -8.45 -2.76 -4.92
CA THR A 71 -7.63 -2.79 -6.13
C THR A 71 -6.15 -2.78 -5.77
N GLU A 72 -5.33 -3.39 -6.62
CA GLU A 72 -3.87 -3.46 -6.48
C GLU A 72 -3.21 -2.67 -7.61
N PRO A 73 -3.14 -1.32 -7.48
CA PRO A 73 -2.53 -0.48 -8.51
C PRO A 73 -1.01 -0.68 -8.65
N TYR A 74 -0.36 -1.28 -7.64
CA TYR A 74 1.07 -1.55 -7.70
C TYR A 74 1.45 -2.78 -6.87
N ALA A 75 2.19 -3.68 -7.50
CA ALA A 75 2.93 -4.75 -6.82
C ALA A 75 4.22 -5.05 -7.60
N ASN A 76 5.32 -5.24 -6.87
CA ASN A 76 6.55 -5.72 -7.46
C ASN A 76 7.36 -6.55 -6.46
N ASP A 77 8.27 -7.36 -6.99
CA ASP A 77 9.12 -8.31 -6.26
C ASP A 77 10.29 -7.69 -5.48
N GLY A 78 10.43 -6.35 -5.50
CA GLY A 78 11.57 -5.62 -4.95
C GLY A 78 12.55 -5.09 -6.00
N ALA A 79 12.38 -5.43 -7.28
CA ALA A 79 13.27 -4.97 -8.35
C ALA A 79 13.26 -3.45 -8.58
N THR A 80 12.07 -2.86 -8.69
CA THR A 80 11.88 -1.42 -8.97
C THR A 80 11.90 -0.60 -7.68
N ILE A 81 11.05 -0.92 -6.72
CA ILE A 81 11.07 -0.36 -5.36
C ILE A 81 10.95 -1.52 -4.38
N TRP A 82 11.58 -1.39 -3.22
CA TRP A 82 11.59 -2.45 -2.21
C TRP A 82 11.11 -1.91 -0.87
N GLY A 83 10.36 -2.75 -0.16
CA GLY A 83 9.84 -2.47 1.17
C GLY A 83 9.04 -1.17 1.22
N SER A 84 7.93 -1.11 0.48
CA SER A 84 7.03 0.05 0.51
C SER A 84 6.70 0.47 1.94
N SER A 85 6.94 1.74 2.25
CA SER A 85 6.85 2.30 3.61
C SER A 85 5.90 3.49 3.69
N ALA A 86 5.50 4.07 2.57
CA ALA A 86 4.56 5.18 2.51
C ALA A 86 3.83 5.16 1.17
N VAL A 87 2.63 5.74 1.15
CA VAL A 87 1.84 5.93 -0.06
C VAL A 87 1.12 7.27 0.01
N LEU A 88 1.05 7.97 -1.13
CA LEU A 88 0.24 9.17 -1.30
C LEU A 88 -0.38 9.13 -2.70
N PHE A 89 -1.68 9.43 -2.79
CA PHE A 89 -2.35 9.59 -4.07
C PHE A 89 -2.88 11.01 -4.20
N HIS A 90 -2.56 11.67 -5.31
CA HIS A 90 -3.02 13.02 -5.62
C HIS A 90 -3.10 13.23 -7.13
N GLN A 91 -4.24 13.68 -7.65
CA GLN A 91 -4.40 14.04 -9.08
C GLN A 91 -3.79 13.01 -10.04
N ASN A 92 -4.21 11.74 -9.94
CA ASN A 92 -3.71 10.64 -10.76
C ASN A 92 -2.22 10.30 -10.57
N SER A 93 -1.52 10.96 -9.66
CA SER A 93 -0.15 10.59 -9.27
C SER A 93 -0.16 9.73 -8.01
N LEU A 94 0.53 8.61 -8.08
CA LEU A 94 0.83 7.75 -6.94
C LEU A 94 2.30 7.90 -6.56
N LEU A 95 2.56 8.33 -5.33
CA LEU A 95 3.90 8.36 -4.75
C LEU A 95 4.04 7.21 -3.76
N ILE A 96 5.09 6.41 -3.93
CA ILE A 96 5.41 5.25 -3.09
C ILE A 96 6.78 5.48 -2.46
N GLY A 97 6.81 5.55 -1.12
CA GLY A 97 8.06 5.57 -0.35
C GLY A 97 8.56 4.16 -0.05
N SER A 98 9.85 4.02 0.23
CA SER A 98 10.49 2.75 0.66
C SER A 98 11.13 2.87 2.04
N LEU A 99 11.39 1.75 2.70
CA LEU A 99 12.00 1.74 4.04
C LEU A 99 13.42 2.34 4.06
N PHE A 100 14.24 2.04 3.04
CA PHE A 100 15.67 2.43 2.98
C PHE A 100 16.14 2.71 1.56
N GLY A 101 15.26 3.23 0.70
CA GLY A 101 15.57 3.37 -0.72
C GLY A 101 15.02 4.67 -1.32
N ARG A 102 14.71 4.58 -2.61
CA ARG A 102 14.13 5.66 -3.39
C ARG A 102 12.62 5.78 -3.21
N THR A 103 12.08 6.91 -3.66
CA THR A 103 10.66 7.10 -3.90
C THR A 103 10.36 6.75 -5.35
N LEU A 104 9.21 6.12 -5.59
CA LEU A 104 8.67 5.87 -6.93
C LEU A 104 7.47 6.80 -7.16
N HIS A 105 7.46 7.48 -8.29
CA HIS A 105 6.31 8.24 -8.77
C HIS A 105 5.73 7.50 -9.98
N CYS A 106 4.43 7.22 -9.92
CA CYS A 106 3.68 6.59 -10.99
C CYS A 106 2.54 7.51 -11.44
N ASP A 107 2.37 7.61 -12.75
CA ASP A 107 1.14 8.13 -13.34
C ASP A 107 0.12 6.99 -13.40
N ILE A 108 -1.09 7.24 -12.86
CA ILE A 108 -2.14 6.24 -12.72
C ILE A 108 -3.30 6.57 -13.67
N GLU A 109 -3.58 5.62 -14.56
CA GLU A 109 -4.79 5.63 -15.37
C GLU A 109 -6.00 5.19 -14.53
N THR A 110 -7.18 5.75 -14.82
CA THR A 110 -8.40 5.44 -14.06
C THR A 110 -8.71 3.94 -14.06
N SER A 111 -8.43 3.22 -15.15
CA SER A 111 -8.63 1.78 -15.29
C SER A 111 -7.89 0.94 -14.23
N GLN A 112 -6.78 1.43 -13.67
CA GLN A 112 -5.96 0.71 -12.70
C GLN A 112 -6.51 0.80 -11.27
N ILE A 113 -7.54 1.62 -11.04
CA ILE A 113 -8.05 1.94 -9.72
C ILE A 113 -9.59 1.93 -9.62
N VAL A 114 -10.29 1.41 -10.63
CA VAL A 114 -11.75 1.25 -10.65
C VAL A 114 -12.18 -0.04 -9.96
#